data_AF-A0A536GD04-F1
#
_entry.id   AF-A0A536GD04-F1
#
_cell.length_a   1.000
_cell.length_b   1.000
_cell.length_c   1.000
_cell.angle_alpha   90.00
_cell.angle_beta   90.00
_cell.angle_gamma   90.00
#
_symmetry.space_group_name_H-M   'P 1'
#
loop_
_entity.id
_entity.type
_entity.pdbx_description
1 polymer ?
#
loop_
_entity_poly.entity_id
_entity_poly.type
_entity_poly.pdbx_seq_one_letter_code
_entity_poly.pdbx_strand_id
1 'polypeptide(L)'
;MADAAGPTISTHVLDTELGTPAQGVRVTLSRLDVGNGPIRMTQALTDGDGRVRDLLERPLVAGDYRLEFDVAHEDGSFFTRIAVDLRISDAGRSYHVPLLLAPFSMTTYRGS
;
A
#
# COMPACT_ATOMS: atom_id res chain seq x y z
N MET A 1 21.53 21.79 0.91
CA MET A 1 21.41 20.68 1.87
C MET A 1 20.09 20.02 1.59
N ALA A 2 20.08 18.91 0.85
CA ALA A 2 18.84 18.22 0.53
C ALA A 2 18.32 17.56 1.81
N ASP A 3 17.07 17.84 2.15
CA ASP A 3 16.29 17.10 3.15
C ASP A 3 16.20 15.64 2.67
N ALA A 4 17.13 14.79 3.10
CA ALA A 4 17.16 13.40 2.69
C ALA A 4 16.18 12.63 3.56
N ALA A 5 14.89 12.83 3.30
CA ALA A 5 13.82 12.04 3.91
C ALA A 5 14.19 10.55 3.76
N GLY A 6 14.13 9.81 4.86
CA GLY A 6 14.49 8.39 4.91
C GLY A 6 13.65 7.52 3.96
N PRO A 7 13.90 6.20 3.92
CA PRO A 7 13.13 5.28 3.09
C PRO A 7 11.62 5.42 3.37
N THR A 8 10.80 5.21 2.34
CA THR A 8 9.34 5.29 2.44
C THR A 8 8.69 4.00 1.98
N ILE A 9 7.52 3.67 2.53
CA ILE A 9 6.62 2.69 1.92
C ILE A 9 5.43 3.46 1.36
N SER A 10 5.26 3.47 0.06
CA SER A 10 4.25 4.30 -0.61
C SER A 10 3.39 3.49 -1.56
N THR A 11 2.22 4.03 -1.90
CA THR A 11 1.30 3.41 -2.86
C THR A 11 0.61 4.45 -3.73
N HIS A 12 0.03 3.97 -4.82
CA HIS A 12 -0.81 4.72 -5.73
C HIS A 12 -1.90 3.75 -6.22
N VAL A 13 -3.14 4.06 -5.89
CA VAL A 13 -4.31 3.25 -6.26
C VAL A 13 -5.00 3.94 -7.44
N LEU A 14 -5.14 3.20 -8.53
CA LEU A 14 -5.74 3.66 -9.78
C LEU A 14 -6.95 2.80 -10.09
N ASP A 15 -8.09 3.44 -10.35
CA ASP A 15 -9.23 2.82 -11.00
C ASP A 15 -8.96 2.78 -12.51
N THR A 16 -8.79 1.58 -13.06
CA THR A 16 -8.49 1.39 -14.47
C THR A 16 -9.73 1.26 -15.35
N GLU A 17 -10.92 1.09 -14.77
CA GLU A 17 -12.18 1.17 -15.50
C GLU A 17 -12.52 2.61 -15.85
N LEU A 18 -12.40 3.51 -14.87
CA LEU A 18 -12.66 4.94 -15.04
C LEU A 18 -11.43 5.73 -15.52
N GLY A 19 -10.24 5.15 -15.41
CA GLY A 19 -8.99 5.80 -15.77
C GLY A 19 -8.62 6.96 -14.83
N THR A 20 -8.97 6.85 -13.55
CA THR A 20 -8.79 7.93 -12.55
C THR A 20 -8.13 7.41 -11.27
N PRO A 21 -7.54 8.29 -10.45
CA PRO A 21 -7.04 7.89 -9.13
C PRO A 21 -8.18 7.48 -8.20
N ALA A 22 -7.97 6.39 -7.46
CA ALA A 22 -8.94 5.93 -6.46
C ALA A 22 -8.68 6.66 -5.13
N GLN A 23 -9.39 7.78 -4.92
CA GLN A 23 -9.33 8.57 -3.70
C GLN A 23 -10.08 7.89 -2.54
N GLY A 24 -9.58 8.07 -1.31
CA GLY A 24 -10.28 7.63 -0.10
C GLY A 24 -10.17 6.13 0.21
N VAL A 25 -9.36 5.38 -0.54
CA VAL A 25 -9.06 3.97 -0.27
C VAL A 25 -8.24 3.89 1.01
N ARG A 26 -8.72 3.12 2.00
CA ARG A 26 -7.94 2.87 3.22
C ARG A 26 -6.84 1.88 2.91
N VAL A 27 -5.61 2.27 3.26
CA VAL A 27 -4.42 1.45 3.15
C VAL A 27 -3.81 1.26 4.54
N THR A 28 -3.68 0.01 4.96
CA THR A 28 -3.08 -0.38 6.24
C THR A 28 -1.73 -1.03 6.00
N LEU A 29 -0.69 -0.55 6.68
CA LEU A 29 0.61 -1.21 6.74
C LEU A 29 0.70 -2.01 8.03
N SER A 30 1.03 -3.29 7.91
CA SER A 30 1.29 -4.17 9.05
C SER A 30 2.66 -4.83 8.91
N ARG A 31 3.30 -5.13 10.04
CA ARG A 31 4.43 -6.05 10.08
C ARG A 31 3.92 -7.48 10.24
N LEU A 32 4.51 -8.42 9.52
CA LEU A 32 4.24 -9.84 9.69
C LEU A 32 5.32 -10.42 10.61
N ASP A 33 4.90 -10.98 11.74
CA ASP A 33 5.79 -11.62 12.70
C ASP A 33 5.57 -13.14 12.67
N VAL A 34 6.64 -13.91 12.85
CA VAL A 34 6.58 -15.37 12.71
C VAL A 34 5.78 -15.96 13.86
N GLY A 35 4.64 -16.59 13.54
CA GLY A 35 3.77 -17.23 14.53
C GLY A 35 2.73 -16.32 15.17
N ASN A 36 2.73 -15.02 14.82
CA ASN A 36 1.70 -14.06 15.21
C ASN A 36 0.97 -13.54 13.96
N GLY A 37 -0.29 -13.10 14.13
CA GLY A 37 -1.02 -12.44 13.05
C GLY A 37 -0.37 -11.08 12.66
N PRO A 38 -0.83 -10.43 11.58
CA PRO A 38 -0.32 -9.11 11.19
C PRO A 38 -0.45 -8.09 12.34
N ILE A 39 0.65 -7.41 12.66
CA ILE A 39 0.67 -6.33 13.65
C ILE A 39 0.58 -5.01 12.89
N ARG A 40 -0.57 -4.33 13.01
CA ARG A 40 -0.78 -3.02 12.37
C ARG A 40 0.26 -2.02 12.87
N MET A 41 0.93 -1.36 11.93
CA MET A 41 1.82 -0.24 12.18
C MET A 41 1.06 1.07 11.95
N THR A 42 0.64 1.31 10.71
CA THR A 42 0.00 2.56 10.29
C THR A 42 -1.22 2.32 9.41
N GLN A 43 -2.01 3.36 9.21
CA GLN A 43 -3.08 3.40 8.22
C GLN A 43 -3.25 4.83 7.68
N ALA A 44 -3.66 4.94 6.42
CA ALA A 44 -3.99 6.21 5.79
C ALA A 44 -5.08 6.01 4.74
N LEU A 45 -5.70 7.12 4.31
CA LEU A 45 -6.56 7.15 3.13
C LEU A 45 -5.74 7.68 1.95
N THR A 46 -5.97 7.14 0.75
CA THR A 46 -5.41 7.72 -0.46
C THR A 46 -5.91 9.15 -0.67
N ASP A 47 -5.01 10.05 -1.06
CA ASP A 47 -5.34 11.44 -1.38
C ASP A 47 -6.09 11.59 -2.71
N GLY A 48 -6.34 12.82 -3.15
CA GLY A 48 -7.02 13.09 -4.43
C GLY A 48 -6.25 12.66 -5.68
N ASP A 49 -4.97 12.32 -5.55
CA ASP A 49 -4.15 11.68 -6.59
C ASP A 49 -4.04 10.16 -6.36
N GLY A 50 -4.91 9.57 -5.52
CA GLY A 50 -4.93 8.14 -5.24
C GLY A 50 -3.71 7.65 -4.47
N ARG A 51 -2.93 8.52 -3.83
CA ARG A 51 -1.65 8.17 -3.22
C ARG A 51 -1.69 8.11 -1.71
N VAL A 52 -0.85 7.24 -1.17
CA VAL A 52 -0.26 7.44 0.15
C VAL A 52 1.25 7.56 -0.04
N ARG A 53 1.79 8.75 0.22
CA ARG A 53 3.20 9.05 -0.06
C ARG A 53 4.17 8.35 0.89
N ASP A 54 3.73 8.09 2.12
CA ASP A 54 4.54 7.37 3.09
C ASP A 54 3.67 6.78 4.20
N LEU A 55 3.64 5.46 4.28
CA LEU A 55 3.00 4.67 5.34
C LEU A 55 3.99 4.31 6.45
N LEU A 56 5.29 4.57 6.28
CA LEU A 56 6.28 4.04 7.20
C LEU A 56 6.36 4.88 8.50
N GLU A 57 6.13 4.24 9.63
CA GLU A 57 6.69 4.70 10.91
C GLU A 57 8.16 4.30 10.99
N ARG A 58 9.05 5.30 11.14
CA ARG A 58 10.50 5.07 11.11
C ARG A 58 11.00 4.44 12.41
N PRO A 59 12.09 3.65 12.36
CA PRO A 59 12.89 3.29 11.17
C PRO A 59 12.30 2.15 10.33
N LEU A 60 12.66 2.07 9.04
CA LEU A 60 12.42 0.87 8.25
C LEU A 60 13.36 -0.23 8.73
N VAL A 61 12.82 -1.42 9.00
CA VAL A 61 13.61 -2.60 9.35
C VAL A 61 13.35 -3.70 8.33
N ALA A 62 14.39 -4.45 7.94
CA ALA A 62 14.22 -5.61 7.07
C ALA A 62 13.25 -6.62 7.70
N GLY A 63 12.42 -7.25 6.86
CA GLY A 63 11.39 -8.18 7.33
C GLY A 63 10.21 -8.27 6.38
N ASP A 64 9.17 -8.96 6.83
CA ASP A 64 7.90 -9.11 6.12
C ASP A 64 6.88 -8.07 6.56
N TYR A 65 6.20 -7.49 5.59
CA TYR A 65 5.15 -6.49 5.78
C TYR A 65 3.93 -6.86 4.95
N ARG A 66 2.78 -6.28 5.27
CA ARG A 66 1.55 -6.37 4.49
C ARG A 66 1.00 -4.98 4.23
N LEU A 67 0.70 -4.70 2.98
CA LEU A 67 -0.22 -3.63 2.59
C LEU A 67 -1.60 -4.23 2.39
N GLU A 68 -2.59 -3.72 3.11
CA GLU A 68 -3.99 -4.09 2.97
C GLU A 68 -4.80 -2.90 2.47
N PHE A 69 -5.52 -3.08 1.36
CA PHE A 69 -6.34 -2.09 0.68
C PHE A 69 -7.80 -2.46 0.86
N ASP A 70 -8.59 -1.59 1.50
CA ASP A 70 -10.05 -1.73 1.56
C ASP A 70 -10.66 -1.11 0.30
N VAL A 71 -11.04 -1.96 -0.66
CA VAL A 71 -11.41 -1.57 -2.03
C VAL A 71 -12.89 -1.75 -2.36
N ALA A 72 -13.70 -2.15 -1.38
CA ALA A 72 -15.15 -2.16 -1.54
C ALA A 72 -15.65 -0.72 -1.79
N HIS A 73 -16.31 -0.48 -2.91
CA HIS A 73 -16.92 0.82 -3.22
C HIS A 73 -18.43 0.81 -2.91
N GLU A 74 -19.13 -0.27 -3.29
CA GLU A 74 -20.59 -0.45 -3.10
C GLU A 74 -20.99 -1.92 -2.93
N ASP A 75 -22.26 -2.16 -2.61
CA ASP A 75 -22.88 -3.49 -2.59
C ASP A 75 -22.73 -4.17 -3.96
N GLY A 76 -22.00 -5.30 -3.99
CA GLY A 76 -21.72 -6.07 -5.21
C GLY A 76 -20.28 -6.01 -5.71
N SER A 77 -19.39 -5.24 -5.05
CA SER A 77 -17.96 -5.25 -5.35
C SER A 77 -17.39 -6.68 -5.23
N PHE A 78 -16.75 -7.19 -6.29
CA PHE A 78 -16.17 -8.54 -6.27
C PHE A 78 -14.97 -8.62 -5.33
N PHE A 79 -14.07 -7.63 -5.41
CA PHE A 79 -13.01 -7.46 -4.43
C PHE A 79 -13.49 -6.52 -3.32
N THR A 80 -13.47 -7.00 -2.09
CA THR A 80 -13.76 -6.16 -0.91
C THR A 80 -12.50 -5.69 -0.22
N ARG A 81 -11.43 -6.49 -0.32
CA ARG A 81 -10.13 -6.24 0.27
C ARG A 81 -9.03 -6.93 -0.52
N ILE A 82 -7.89 -6.27 -0.65
CA ILE A 82 -6.68 -6.81 -1.29
C ILE A 82 -5.52 -6.71 -0.31
N ALA A 83 -4.81 -7.81 -0.08
CA ALA A 83 -3.62 -7.84 0.77
C ALA A 83 -2.39 -8.23 -0.06
N VAL A 84 -1.32 -7.45 0.04
CA VAL A 84 -0.04 -7.67 -0.64
C VAL A 84 1.06 -7.81 0.40
N ASP A 85 1.67 -8.99 0.46
CA ASP A 85 2.80 -9.27 1.33
C ASP A 85 4.11 -8.86 0.66
N LEU A 86 4.94 -8.14 1.41
CA LEU A 86 6.18 -7.53 0.96
C LEU A 86 7.34 -8.09 1.78
N ARG A 87 8.38 -8.57 1.10
CA ARG A 87 9.69 -8.84 1.72
C ARG A 87 10.59 -7.61 1.54
N ILE A 88 10.93 -6.96 2.64
CA ILE A 88 11.90 -5.86 2.68
C ILE A 88 13.26 -6.44 3.07
N SER A 89 14.22 -6.41 2.14
CA SER A 89 15.61 -6.85 2.37
C SER A 89 16.61 -5.70 2.51
N ASP A 90 16.31 -4.53 1.92
CA ASP A 90 17.19 -3.36 1.93
C ASP A 90 16.44 -2.18 2.59
N ALA A 91 16.70 -1.99 3.88
CA ALA A 91 16.09 -0.92 4.67
C ALA A 91 16.59 0.48 4.29
N GLY A 92 17.54 0.61 3.36
CA GLY A 92 18.01 1.89 2.84
C GLY A 92 17.23 2.41 1.63
N ARG A 93 16.23 1.66 1.13
CA ARG A 93 15.47 2.01 -0.08
C ARG A 93 14.01 2.29 0.22
N SER A 94 13.42 3.15 -0.62
CA SER A 94 11.97 3.29 -0.71
C SER A 94 11.35 2.15 -1.50
N TYR A 95 10.10 1.83 -1.16
CA TYR A 95 9.30 0.80 -1.78
C TYR A 95 7.96 1.39 -2.20
N HIS A 96 7.75 1.54 -3.51
CA HIS A 96 6.47 1.95 -4.07
C HIS A 96 5.70 0.71 -4.54
N VAL A 97 4.47 0.54 -4.06
CA VAL A 97 3.63 -0.63 -4.38
C VAL A 97 2.26 -0.15 -4.84
N PRO A 98 2.08 0.17 -6.13
CA PRO A 98 0.80 0.60 -6.66
C PRO A 98 -0.22 -0.53 -6.78
N LEU A 99 -1.49 -0.18 -6.85
CA LEU A 99 -2.61 -1.07 -7.12
C LEU A 99 -3.43 -0.50 -8.29
N LEU A 100 -3.47 -1.22 -9.40
CA LEU A 100 -4.35 -0.94 -10.52
C LEU A 100 -5.56 -1.85 -10.39
N LEU A 101 -6.75 -1.27 -10.23
CA LEU A 101 -7.98 -1.97 -9.90
C LEU A 101 -9.05 -1.76 -10.97
N ALA A 102 -9.64 -2.85 -11.43
CA ALA A 102 -10.89 -2.89 -12.18
C ALA A 102 -11.90 -3.78 -11.42
N PRO A 103 -13.20 -3.81 -11.81
CA PRO A 103 -14.21 -4.58 -11.08
C PRO A 103 -13.87 -6.06 -10.86
N PHE A 104 -13.20 -6.69 -11.83
CA PHE A 104 -12.88 -8.13 -11.81
C PHE A 104 -11.41 -8.44 -12.12
N SER A 105 -10.53 -7.44 -12.10
CA SER A 105 -9.09 -7.66 -12.24
C SER A 105 -8.31 -6.68 -11.39
N MET A 106 -7.09 -7.06 -11.01
CA MET A 106 -6.17 -6.17 -10.35
C MET A 106 -4.73 -6.48 -10.74
N THR A 107 -3.85 -5.48 -10.65
CA THR A 107 -2.41 -5.64 -10.88
C THR A 107 -1.64 -4.81 -9.87
N THR A 108 -0.58 -5.39 -9.33
CA THR A 108 0.39 -4.71 -8.47
C THR A 108 1.81 -5.08 -8.91
N TYR A 109 2.78 -4.23 -8.57
CA TYR A 109 4.20 -4.45 -8.85
C TYR A 109 5.05 -3.65 -7.87
N ARG A 110 6.37 -3.86 -7.88
CA ARG A 110 7.31 -2.98 -7.16
C ARG A 110 7.75 -1.85 -8.10
N GLY A 111 7.34 -0.63 -7.80
CA GLY A 111 7.85 0.59 -8.43
C GLY A 111 9.26 0.94 -7.97
N SER A 112 9.96 1.74 -8.78
CA SER A 112 11.27 2.33 -8.47
C SER A 112 11.17 3.49 -7.50
#